data_AF-X0RSG6-F1
#
_entry.id   AF-X0RSG6-F1
#
_cell.length_a   1.000
_cell.length_b   1.000
_cell.length_c   1.000
_cell.angle_alpha   90.00
_cell.angle_beta   90.00
_cell.angle_gamma   90.00
#
_symmetry.space_group_name_H-M   'P 1'
#
loop_
_entity.id
_entity.type
_entity.pdbx_description
1 polymer ?
#
loop_
_entity_poly.entity_id
_entity_poly.type
_entity_poly.pdbx_seq_one_letter_code
_entity_poly.pdbx_strand_id
1 'polypeptide(L)'
;DVFNTIARMCQVPEAEGYEEEDFQSMLSHIMNRCMDEDEYLEVIARVINERYPGLASPFRSTPTVEEMQEYEDLLYRRRLDEVRFNIDTNIEEFAEELQKIEAAAKTDFEILARQLNELVIFGTDAWELTLYCLMSPNAPRFIMNGLDYRSCIHEMLAGDISTAKSKVHKIAKLIAPKMLVVDDTTKPTFEGVAPTKSGGEIEEGVVDWANDGVMIVEEFTRTFSKMPLFRRVMDGEPIEIYKKGSSKTIDSNMAMLTACNPTDDFFLEEMNFRKQLPFKEGVLSRFDILIPLTATQLKNELLVDRIDIFGTGPEIPIDFEEVKDRLVTLAKGMKQVKFVILTEEQKTTVRDAFKAHNTADRNHRYIKNRPLVILRDLESLARLVNTITTVNFSKRKVENGMLHADDDDID
;
A
#
# COMPACT_ATOMS: atom_id res chain seq x y z
N ASP A 1 -32.14 -14.15 18.34
CA ASP A 1 -31.68 -15.37 19.03
C ASP A 1 -30.88 -15.17 20.32
N VAL A 2 -29.64 -14.66 20.27
CA VAL A 2 -28.81 -14.50 21.49
C VAL A 2 -29.49 -13.60 22.51
N PHE A 3 -30.00 -12.46 22.05
CA PHE A 3 -30.71 -11.50 22.89
C PHE A 3 -32.02 -12.05 23.46
N ASN A 4 -32.78 -12.86 22.71
CA ASN A 4 -33.97 -13.53 23.23
C ASN A 4 -33.63 -14.62 24.27
N THR A 5 -32.45 -15.26 24.13
CA THR A 5 -31.94 -16.21 25.12
C THR A 5 -31.54 -15.50 26.41
N ILE A 6 -30.87 -14.35 26.29
CA ILE A 6 -30.56 -13.46 27.43
C ILE A 6 -31.85 -12.96 28.08
N ALA A 7 -32.83 -12.51 27.28
CA ALA A 7 -34.12 -12.03 27.77
C ALA A 7 -34.85 -13.09 28.60
N ARG A 8 -34.90 -14.34 28.13
CA ARG A 8 -35.46 -15.47 28.90
C ARG A 8 -34.74 -15.71 30.22
N MET A 9 -33.41 -15.68 30.21
CA MET A 9 -32.61 -15.92 31.42
C MET A 9 -32.72 -14.77 32.43
N CYS A 10 -32.89 -13.54 31.96
CA CYS A 10 -33.14 -12.34 32.78
C CYS A 10 -34.62 -12.14 33.12
N GLN A 11 -35.52 -13.05 32.71
CA GLN A 11 -36.97 -12.98 32.93
C GLN A 11 -37.61 -11.67 32.43
N VAL A 12 -37.19 -11.22 31.24
CA VAL A 12 -37.73 -10.04 30.56
C VAL A 12 -38.37 -10.41 29.22
N PRO A 13 -39.28 -9.58 28.68
CA PRO A 13 -39.96 -9.87 27.43
C PRO A 13 -39.00 -10.11 26.26
N GLU A 14 -39.27 -11.14 25.45
CA GLU A 14 -38.55 -11.41 24.20
C GLU A 14 -39.04 -10.45 23.10
N ALA A 15 -38.17 -10.16 22.12
CA ALA A 15 -38.60 -9.43 20.92
C ALA A 15 -39.40 -10.36 19.99
N GLU A 16 -40.64 -9.98 19.67
CA GLU A 16 -41.53 -10.72 18.75
C GLU A 16 -41.21 -10.43 17.26
N GLY A 17 -40.45 -9.37 16.97
CA GLY A 17 -40.05 -8.93 15.63
C GLY A 17 -38.58 -8.54 15.50
N TYR A 18 -38.19 -8.15 14.28
CA TYR A 18 -36.85 -7.62 13.96
C TYR A 18 -36.82 -6.09 13.86
N GLU A 19 -37.88 -5.42 14.32
CA GLU A 19 -37.96 -3.96 14.37
C GLU A 19 -37.00 -3.41 15.43
N GLU A 20 -36.41 -2.24 15.17
CA GLU A 20 -35.39 -1.65 16.04
C GLU A 20 -35.97 -1.25 17.42
N GLU A 21 -37.24 -0.83 17.45
CA GLU A 21 -37.94 -0.44 18.68
C GLU A 21 -38.13 -1.61 19.66
N ASP A 22 -38.46 -2.79 19.15
CA ASP A 22 -38.62 -4.01 19.96
C ASP A 22 -37.30 -4.39 20.64
N PHE A 23 -36.19 -4.21 19.92
CA PHE A 23 -34.86 -4.52 20.40
C PHE A 23 -34.37 -3.53 21.46
N GLN A 24 -34.61 -2.23 21.26
CA GLN A 24 -34.29 -1.20 22.24
C GLN A 24 -35.09 -1.36 23.54
N SER A 25 -36.37 -1.73 23.42
CA SER A 25 -37.23 -2.05 24.57
C SER A 25 -36.69 -3.23 25.37
N MET A 26 -36.38 -4.34 24.69
CA MET A 26 -35.78 -5.53 25.31
C MET A 26 -34.45 -5.22 26.00
N LEU A 27 -33.54 -4.48 25.34
CA LEU A 27 -32.26 -4.08 25.93
C LEU A 27 -32.45 -3.23 27.19
N SER A 28 -33.39 -2.29 27.16
CA SER A 28 -33.69 -1.44 28.31
C SER A 28 -34.18 -2.26 29.51
N HIS A 29 -35.00 -3.28 29.27
CA HIS A 29 -35.44 -4.20 30.32
C HIS A 29 -34.31 -5.07 30.88
N ILE A 30 -33.42 -5.58 30.00
CA ILE A 30 -32.23 -6.33 30.42
C ILE A 30 -31.32 -5.45 31.28
N MET A 31 -31.06 -4.22 30.86
CA MET A 31 -30.21 -3.27 31.59
C MET A 31 -30.78 -2.95 32.97
N ASN A 32 -32.07 -2.65 33.07
CA ASN A 32 -32.70 -2.37 34.37
C ASN A 32 -32.57 -3.56 35.32
N ARG A 33 -32.76 -4.80 34.84
CA ARG A 33 -32.57 -6.01 35.65
C ARG A 33 -31.13 -6.21 36.13
N CYS A 34 -30.15 -5.87 35.31
CA CYS A 34 -28.75 -5.96 35.70
C CYS A 34 -28.34 -4.87 36.71
N MET A 35 -29.03 -3.73 36.71
CA MET A 35 -28.82 -2.66 37.69
C MET A 35 -29.44 -3.00 39.05
N ASP A 36 -30.48 -3.84 39.07
CA ASP A 36 -31.16 -4.27 40.30
C ASP A 36 -30.42 -5.43 41.00
N GLU A 37 -29.90 -6.40 40.25
CA GLU A 37 -29.23 -7.60 40.77
C GLU A 37 -27.97 -7.96 39.95
N ASP A 38 -26.80 -7.91 40.59
CA ASP A 38 -25.49 -8.20 39.96
C ASP A 38 -25.37 -9.64 39.42
N GLU A 39 -26.19 -10.59 39.92
CA GLU A 39 -26.18 -11.99 39.46
C GLU A 39 -26.56 -12.12 37.97
N TYR A 40 -27.36 -11.20 37.42
CA TYR A 40 -27.72 -11.23 36.00
C TYR A 40 -26.54 -10.86 35.09
N LEU A 41 -25.54 -10.12 35.59
CA LEU A 41 -24.32 -9.83 34.82
C LEU A 41 -23.54 -11.13 34.55
N GLU A 42 -23.46 -12.04 35.51
CA GLU A 42 -22.81 -13.35 35.34
C GLU A 42 -23.58 -14.24 34.37
N VAL A 43 -24.92 -14.19 34.40
CA VAL A 43 -25.78 -14.94 33.49
C VAL A 43 -25.62 -14.46 32.06
N ILE A 44 -25.60 -13.14 31.83
CA ILE A 44 -25.34 -12.55 30.50
C ILE A 44 -23.95 -12.91 30.01
N ALA A 45 -22.95 -12.77 30.87
CA ALA A 45 -21.57 -13.15 30.59
C ALA A 45 -21.46 -14.60 30.12
N ARG A 46 -22.13 -15.53 30.82
CA ARG A 46 -22.17 -16.95 30.44
C ARG A 46 -22.80 -17.17 29.07
N VAL A 47 -23.98 -16.61 28.80
CA VAL A 47 -24.70 -16.79 27.52
C VAL A 47 -23.90 -16.19 26.35
N ILE A 48 -23.24 -15.05 26.57
CA ILE A 48 -22.36 -14.45 25.58
C ILE A 48 -21.13 -15.33 25.35
N ASN A 49 -20.46 -15.82 26.40
CA ASN A 49 -19.26 -16.64 26.28
C ASN A 49 -19.54 -18.05 25.69
N GLU A 50 -20.73 -18.62 25.89
CA GLU A 50 -21.14 -19.87 25.25
C GLU A 50 -21.18 -19.76 23.71
N ARG A 51 -21.47 -18.56 23.18
CA ARG A 51 -21.56 -18.30 21.73
C ARG A 51 -20.35 -17.55 21.16
N TYR A 52 -19.69 -16.75 21.99
CA TYR A 52 -18.52 -15.93 21.68
C TYR A 52 -17.52 -16.04 22.84
N PRO A 53 -16.70 -17.12 22.87
CA PRO A 53 -15.78 -17.37 23.98
C PRO A 53 -14.88 -16.17 24.29
N GLY A 54 -14.85 -15.75 25.56
CA GLY A 54 -13.94 -14.71 26.05
C GLY A 54 -14.41 -13.26 25.85
N LEU A 55 -15.61 -13.04 25.31
CA LEU A 55 -16.15 -11.69 25.06
C LEU A 55 -16.67 -11.01 26.34
N ALA A 56 -17.07 -11.76 27.35
CA ALA A 56 -17.72 -11.23 28.55
C ALA A 56 -17.21 -11.85 29.85
N SER A 57 -15.91 -11.72 30.17
CA SER A 57 -15.38 -12.08 31.50
C SER A 57 -15.20 -10.83 32.37
N PRO A 58 -15.54 -10.85 33.68
CA PRO A 58 -15.10 -9.82 34.59
C PRO A 58 -13.59 -10.00 34.79
N PHE A 59 -12.80 -8.93 34.65
CA PHE A 59 -11.33 -8.90 34.79
C PHE A 59 -10.52 -9.63 33.71
N ARG A 60 -10.33 -8.98 32.54
CA ARG A 60 -9.14 -9.28 31.72
C ARG A 60 -7.98 -8.41 32.19
N SER A 61 -6.97 -9.02 32.81
CA SER A 61 -5.59 -8.58 32.61
C SER A 61 -5.29 -8.62 31.11
N THR A 62 -4.37 -7.76 30.65
CA THR A 62 -3.90 -7.70 29.26
C THR A 62 -3.81 -9.10 28.66
N PRO A 63 -4.42 -9.36 27.47
CA PRO A 63 -4.41 -10.69 26.89
C PRO A 63 -2.98 -11.18 26.73
N THR A 64 -2.75 -12.47 26.94
CA THR A 64 -1.43 -13.05 26.70
C THR A 64 -1.13 -13.00 25.20
N VAL A 65 0.16 -13.02 24.84
CA VAL A 65 0.60 -12.96 23.43
C VAL A 65 -0.03 -14.11 22.62
N GLU A 66 -0.20 -15.28 23.22
CA GLU A 66 -0.81 -16.46 22.59
C GLU A 66 -2.31 -16.27 22.32
N GLU A 67 -3.06 -15.72 23.28
CA GLU A 67 -4.49 -15.41 23.09
C GLU A 67 -4.72 -14.29 22.08
N MET A 68 -3.80 -13.31 21.98
CA MET A 68 -3.85 -12.30 20.92
C MET A 68 -3.64 -12.93 19.55
N GLN A 69 -2.68 -13.85 19.42
CA GLN A 69 -2.40 -14.56 18.17
C GLN A 69 -3.58 -15.42 17.71
N GLU A 70 -4.20 -16.20 18.61
CA GLU A 70 -5.36 -17.03 18.25
C GLU A 70 -6.56 -16.19 17.81
N TYR A 71 -6.78 -15.03 18.44
CA TYR A 71 -7.85 -14.11 18.07
C TYR A 71 -7.58 -13.41 16.74
N GLU A 72 -6.34 -12.98 16.49
CA GLU A 72 -5.91 -12.43 15.19
C GLU A 72 -6.08 -13.45 14.05
N ASP A 73 -5.72 -14.71 14.28
CA ASP A 73 -5.88 -15.81 13.31
C ASP A 73 -7.36 -16.10 13.00
N LEU A 74 -8.23 -16.06 14.01
CA LEU A 74 -9.67 -16.29 13.83
C LEU A 74 -10.33 -15.14 13.05
N LEU A 75 -9.95 -13.88 13.34
CA LEU A 75 -10.41 -12.72 12.59
C LEU A 75 -9.91 -12.75 11.14
N TYR A 76 -8.67 -13.17 10.92
CA TYR A 76 -8.07 -13.34 9.60
C TYR A 76 -8.88 -14.33 8.75
N ARG A 77 -9.19 -15.52 9.31
CA ARG A 77 -9.99 -16.55 8.61
C ARG A 77 -11.40 -16.07 8.26
N ARG A 78 -12.08 -15.40 9.21
CA ARG A 78 -13.44 -14.88 8.97
C ARG A 78 -13.46 -13.83 7.86
N ARG A 79 -12.48 -12.93 7.81
CA ARG A 79 -12.39 -11.89 6.76
C ARG A 79 -12.09 -12.50 5.38
N LEU A 80 -11.26 -13.53 5.31
CA LEU A 80 -11.05 -14.28 4.06
C LEU A 80 -12.35 -14.91 3.55
N ASP A 81 -13.20 -15.41 4.44
CA ASP A 81 -14.49 -16.00 4.10
C ASP A 81 -15.53 -14.98 3.63
N GLU A 82 -15.53 -13.76 4.17
CA GLU A 82 -16.42 -12.69 3.72
C GLU A 82 -16.07 -12.20 2.29
N VAL A 83 -14.79 -12.12 1.94
CA VAL A 83 -14.37 -11.69 0.59
C VAL A 83 -14.62 -12.77 -0.47
N ARG A 84 -14.66 -14.05 -0.07
CA ARG A 84 -14.97 -15.20 -0.95
C ARG A 84 -16.38 -15.14 -1.56
N PHE A 85 -17.35 -14.50 -0.90
CA PHE A 85 -18.76 -14.58 -1.28
C PHE A 85 -19.18 -13.63 -2.42
N ASN A 86 -18.31 -12.71 -2.87
CA ASN A 86 -18.63 -11.66 -3.85
C ASN A 86 -18.12 -11.93 -5.28
N ILE A 87 -18.10 -13.18 -5.76
CA ILE A 87 -17.58 -13.51 -7.11
C ILE A 87 -18.57 -14.35 -7.90
N ASP A 88 -19.37 -13.68 -8.71
CA ASP A 88 -19.99 -14.20 -9.93
C ASP A 88 -20.29 -12.95 -10.76
N THR A 89 -19.75 -12.72 -11.96
CA THR A 89 -20.26 -13.28 -13.21
C THR A 89 -19.48 -12.74 -14.45
N ASN A 90 -19.67 -13.44 -15.57
CA ASN A 90 -19.43 -13.10 -16.99
C ASN A 90 -18.07 -13.47 -17.62
N ILE A 91 -18.07 -14.59 -18.36
CA ILE A 91 -16.89 -15.26 -18.91
C ILE A 91 -16.74 -15.07 -20.44
N GLU A 92 -17.79 -14.70 -21.18
CA GLU A 92 -17.76 -14.74 -22.65
C GLU A 92 -17.21 -13.48 -23.33
N GLU A 93 -17.33 -12.29 -22.72
CA GLU A 93 -16.78 -11.03 -23.27
C GLU A 93 -15.27 -10.84 -22.95
N PHE A 94 -14.73 -11.65 -22.03
CA PHE A 94 -13.37 -11.53 -21.51
C PHE A 94 -12.31 -12.34 -22.27
N ALA A 95 -12.68 -13.24 -23.18
CA ALA A 95 -11.71 -14.18 -23.77
C ALA A 95 -10.60 -13.49 -24.60
N GLU A 96 -10.93 -12.48 -25.40
CA GLU A 96 -9.94 -11.71 -26.16
C GLU A 96 -9.10 -10.79 -25.25
N GLU A 97 -9.71 -10.20 -24.22
CA GLU A 97 -8.96 -9.43 -23.22
C GLU A 97 -8.03 -10.32 -22.40
N LEU A 98 -8.46 -11.53 -22.03
CA LEU A 98 -7.65 -12.53 -21.31
C LEU A 98 -6.42 -12.94 -22.12
N GLN A 99 -6.54 -13.15 -23.44
CA GLN A 99 -5.37 -13.44 -24.28
C GLN A 99 -4.37 -12.29 -24.31
N LYS A 100 -4.84 -11.04 -24.36
CA LYS A 100 -3.97 -9.85 -24.28
C LYS A 100 -3.30 -9.75 -22.91
N ILE A 101 -4.05 -10.05 -21.85
CA ILE A 101 -3.57 -10.10 -20.47
C ILE A 101 -2.48 -11.15 -20.31
N GLU A 102 -2.70 -12.38 -20.80
CA GLU A 102 -1.69 -13.45 -20.79
C GLU A 102 -0.42 -13.08 -21.57
N ALA A 103 -0.56 -12.41 -22.70
CA ALA A 103 0.59 -11.95 -23.49
C ALA A 103 1.38 -10.84 -22.76
N ALA A 104 0.69 -9.84 -22.20
CA ALA A 104 1.30 -8.75 -21.46
C ALA A 104 1.95 -9.23 -20.15
N ALA A 105 1.39 -10.25 -19.53
CA ALA A 105 1.88 -10.76 -18.25
C ALA A 105 3.12 -11.68 -18.39
N LYS A 106 3.56 -11.96 -19.62
CA LYS A 106 4.91 -12.47 -19.91
C LYS A 106 5.97 -11.36 -19.91
N THR A 107 5.61 -10.11 -19.64
CA THR A 107 6.58 -9.01 -19.54
C THR A 107 7.55 -9.31 -18.41
N ASP A 108 8.82 -9.36 -18.77
CA ASP A 108 9.92 -9.56 -17.86
C ASP A 108 10.42 -8.19 -17.38
N PHE A 109 10.19 -7.89 -16.10
CA PHE A 109 10.53 -6.60 -15.51
C PHE A 109 12.04 -6.41 -15.46
N GLU A 110 12.82 -7.47 -15.30
CA GLU A 110 14.27 -7.43 -15.30
C GLU A 110 14.79 -7.02 -16.68
N ILE A 111 14.24 -7.60 -17.76
CA ILE A 111 14.57 -7.22 -19.14
C ILE A 111 14.17 -5.77 -19.41
N LEU A 112 12.94 -5.37 -19.04
CA LEU A 112 12.48 -4.00 -19.22
C LEU A 112 13.36 -3.02 -18.45
N ALA A 113 13.73 -3.33 -17.21
CA ALA A 113 14.60 -2.52 -16.39
C ALA A 113 16.00 -2.39 -17.00
N ARG A 114 16.57 -3.46 -17.56
CA ARG A 114 17.85 -3.41 -18.31
C ARG A 114 17.75 -2.47 -19.51
N GLN A 115 16.68 -2.56 -20.29
CA GLN A 115 16.42 -1.68 -21.44
C GLN A 115 16.27 -0.21 -21.03
N LEU A 116 15.50 0.09 -19.98
CA LEU A 116 15.35 1.46 -19.46
C LEU A 116 16.67 2.01 -18.91
N ASN A 117 17.51 1.14 -18.33
CA ASN A 117 18.82 1.52 -17.80
C ASN A 117 19.83 1.91 -18.90
N GLU A 118 19.68 1.39 -20.12
CA GLU A 118 20.47 1.81 -21.28
C GLU A 118 20.13 3.26 -21.69
N LEU A 119 18.88 3.70 -21.50
CA LEU A 119 18.46 5.07 -21.80
C LEU A 119 18.84 6.07 -20.71
N VAL A 120 18.60 5.70 -19.45
CA VAL A 120 18.88 6.54 -18.28
C VAL A 120 19.53 5.67 -17.22
N ILE A 121 20.82 5.92 -17.01
CA ILE A 121 21.61 5.15 -16.06
C ILE A 121 21.14 5.48 -14.65
N PHE A 122 20.41 4.53 -14.07
CA PHE A 122 19.79 4.61 -12.75
C PHE A 122 20.14 3.37 -11.90
N GLY A 123 20.47 2.26 -12.56
CA GLY A 123 20.62 0.93 -11.99
C GLY A 123 19.45 0.04 -12.44
N THR A 124 19.74 -1.20 -12.84
CA THR A 124 18.70 -2.15 -13.24
C THR A 124 17.75 -2.44 -12.08
N ASP A 125 18.29 -2.75 -10.90
CA ASP A 125 17.50 -3.01 -9.70
C ASP A 125 16.66 -1.79 -9.30
N ALA A 126 17.21 -0.58 -9.48
CA ALA A 126 16.50 0.66 -9.21
C ALA A 126 15.32 0.85 -10.18
N TRP A 127 15.52 0.56 -11.47
CA TRP A 127 14.44 0.59 -12.45
C TRP A 127 13.35 -0.44 -12.16
N GLU A 128 13.72 -1.64 -11.74
CA GLU A 128 12.78 -2.69 -11.37
C GLU A 128 11.93 -2.30 -10.16
N LEU A 129 12.56 -1.74 -9.11
CA LEU A 129 11.87 -1.16 -7.97
C LEU A 129 10.90 -0.04 -8.37
N THR A 130 11.31 0.85 -9.28
CA THR A 130 10.40 1.87 -9.83
C THR A 130 9.24 1.25 -10.60
N LEU A 131 9.47 0.22 -11.42
CA LEU A 131 8.40 -0.48 -12.13
C LEU A 131 7.39 -1.10 -11.15
N TYR A 132 7.85 -1.72 -10.06
CA TYR A 132 6.96 -2.22 -9.01
C TYR A 132 6.20 -1.09 -8.30
N CYS A 133 6.84 0.03 -8.02
CA CYS A 133 6.16 1.23 -7.52
C CYS A 133 5.03 1.66 -8.46
N LEU A 134 5.27 1.70 -9.78
CA LEU A 134 4.26 2.09 -10.77
C LEU A 134 3.07 1.11 -10.85
N MET A 135 3.30 -0.18 -10.62
CA MET A 135 2.28 -1.22 -10.73
C MET A 135 1.53 -1.48 -9.43
N SER A 136 2.15 -1.20 -8.27
CA SER A 136 1.61 -1.48 -6.94
C SER A 136 0.18 -1.00 -6.65
N PRO A 137 -0.35 0.12 -7.21
CA PRO A 137 -1.75 0.50 -7.00
C PRO A 137 -2.76 -0.53 -7.56
N ASN A 138 -2.31 -1.40 -8.45
CA ASN A 138 -3.13 -2.44 -9.09
C ASN A 138 -3.01 -3.79 -8.39
N ALA A 139 -2.14 -3.92 -7.38
CA ALA A 139 -2.04 -5.11 -6.57
C ALA A 139 -3.13 -5.14 -5.48
N PRO A 140 -3.64 -6.32 -5.08
CA PRO A 140 -4.61 -6.40 -4.00
C PRO A 140 -4.00 -5.92 -2.70
N ARG A 141 -4.82 -5.32 -1.86
CA ARG A 141 -4.45 -5.11 -0.45
C ARG A 141 -4.16 -6.45 0.21
N PHE A 142 -3.26 -6.44 1.18
CA PHE A 142 -2.83 -7.66 1.86
C PHE A 142 -3.14 -7.56 3.35
N ILE A 143 -3.27 -8.71 3.98
CA ILE A 143 -3.66 -8.79 5.40
C ILE A 143 -2.45 -9.24 6.20
N MET A 144 -2.09 -8.47 7.23
CA MET A 144 -1.08 -8.82 8.23
C MET A 144 -1.72 -8.73 9.62
N ASN A 145 -1.59 -9.78 10.43
CA ASN A 145 -2.20 -9.86 11.77
C ASN A 145 -3.70 -9.50 11.79
N GLY A 146 -4.45 -9.94 10.77
CA GLY A 146 -5.89 -9.68 10.65
C GLY A 146 -6.26 -8.22 10.32
N LEU A 147 -5.30 -7.33 10.09
CA LEU A 147 -5.51 -5.95 9.66
C LEU A 147 -5.26 -5.81 8.16
N ASP A 148 -6.04 -4.96 7.51
CA ASP A 148 -5.90 -4.64 6.09
C ASP A 148 -4.78 -3.61 5.90
N TYR A 149 -3.87 -3.86 4.96
CA TYR A 149 -2.74 -2.99 4.64
C TYR A 149 -2.76 -2.58 3.17
N ARG A 150 -2.39 -1.32 2.90
CA ARG A 150 -2.25 -0.80 1.54
C ARG A 150 -1.26 -1.63 0.71
N SER A 151 -1.59 -1.84 -0.56
CA SER A 151 -0.72 -2.50 -1.53
C SER A 151 0.28 -1.55 -2.21
N CYS A 152 -0.10 -0.28 -2.36
CA CYS A 152 0.72 0.76 -2.97
C CYS A 152 2.12 0.80 -2.35
N ILE A 153 3.15 1.02 -3.15
CA ILE A 153 4.54 1.21 -2.73
C ILE A 153 4.87 2.68 -2.95
N HIS A 154 5.45 3.34 -1.95
CA HIS A 154 5.93 4.72 -2.08
C HIS A 154 7.45 4.74 -2.20
N GLU A 155 7.94 5.51 -3.17
CA GLU A 155 9.35 5.62 -3.50
C GLU A 155 9.82 7.08 -3.43
N MET A 156 11.02 7.27 -2.89
CA MET A 156 11.71 8.56 -2.93
C MET A 156 13.11 8.42 -3.51
N LEU A 157 13.35 9.18 -4.59
CA LEU A 157 14.65 9.43 -5.19
C LEU A 157 15.32 10.59 -4.44
N ALA A 158 16.23 10.27 -3.53
CA ALA A 158 17.00 11.27 -2.80
C ALA A 158 18.37 11.39 -3.47
N GLY A 159 18.63 12.48 -4.19
CA GLY A 159 19.82 12.56 -5.02
C GLY A 159 20.49 13.91 -5.04
N ASP A 160 21.78 13.94 -5.30
CA ASP A 160 22.53 15.17 -5.60
C ASP A 160 21.90 15.90 -6.79
N ILE A 161 22.13 17.20 -6.92
CA ILE A 161 21.74 17.91 -8.14
C ILE A 161 22.37 17.24 -9.38
N SER A 162 21.66 17.29 -10.51
CA SER A 162 22.11 16.73 -11.80
C SER A 162 22.26 15.20 -11.88
N THR A 163 21.67 14.42 -10.96
CA THR A 163 21.67 12.94 -10.97
C THR A 163 20.52 12.30 -11.76
N ALA A 164 20.09 12.92 -12.86
CA ALA A 164 19.05 12.40 -13.77
C ALA A 164 17.64 12.09 -13.17
N LYS A 165 17.35 12.47 -11.92
CA LYS A 165 16.03 12.29 -11.27
C LYS A 165 14.83 12.67 -12.16
N SER A 166 14.89 13.85 -12.80
CA SER A 166 13.82 14.31 -13.70
C SER A 166 13.71 13.48 -14.99
N LYS A 167 14.79 12.81 -15.43
CA LYS A 167 14.76 11.89 -16.58
C LYS A 167 14.09 10.57 -16.20
N VAL A 168 14.38 10.06 -15.00
CA VAL A 168 13.67 8.89 -14.44
C VAL A 168 12.17 9.16 -14.36
N HIS A 169 11.77 10.29 -13.75
CA HIS A 169 10.36 10.71 -13.71
C HIS A 169 9.75 10.89 -15.10
N LYS A 170 10.51 11.41 -16.08
CA LYS A 170 10.02 11.55 -17.46
C LYS A 170 9.67 10.20 -18.08
N ILE A 171 10.53 9.20 -17.92
CA ILE A 171 10.25 7.83 -18.41
C ILE A 171 9.06 7.24 -17.65
N ALA A 172 9.02 7.37 -16.32
CA ALA A 172 7.90 6.90 -15.50
C ALA A 172 6.56 7.48 -15.96
N LYS A 173 6.49 8.78 -16.31
CA LYS A 173 5.28 9.42 -16.89
C LYS A 173 4.85 8.80 -18.21
N LEU A 174 5.79 8.35 -19.03
CA LEU A 174 5.50 7.75 -20.34
C LEU A 174 4.94 6.34 -20.21
N ILE A 175 5.46 5.54 -19.26
CA ILE A 175 5.14 4.11 -19.16
C ILE A 175 4.07 3.78 -18.11
N ALA A 176 3.83 4.65 -17.12
CA ALA A 176 2.88 4.37 -16.04
C ALA A 176 1.44 4.14 -16.57
N PRO A 177 0.72 3.10 -16.09
CA PRO A 177 -0.65 2.82 -16.54
C PRO A 177 -1.62 3.97 -16.29
N LYS A 178 -1.53 4.57 -15.10
CA LYS A 178 -2.28 5.76 -14.69
C LYS A 178 -1.34 6.60 -13.83
N MET A 179 -1.21 7.88 -14.16
CA MET A 179 -0.35 8.79 -13.40
C MET A 179 -0.92 10.20 -13.35
N LEU A 180 -0.47 10.96 -12.36
CA LEU A 180 -0.67 12.40 -12.24
C LEU A 180 0.62 13.05 -11.75
N VAL A 181 0.98 14.19 -12.33
CA VAL A 181 2.16 14.96 -11.89
C VAL A 181 1.70 16.11 -11.01
N VAL A 182 2.35 16.26 -9.87
CA VAL A 182 2.14 17.37 -8.95
C VAL A 182 3.37 18.26 -8.95
N ASP A 183 3.16 19.53 -9.25
CA ASP A 183 4.14 20.59 -9.11
C ASP A 183 3.64 21.72 -8.19
N ASP A 184 4.49 22.71 -7.92
CA ASP A 184 4.16 23.88 -7.10
C ASP A 184 3.06 24.76 -7.74
N THR A 185 2.90 24.69 -9.06
CA THR A 185 1.93 25.45 -9.85
C THR A 185 0.58 24.74 -10.02
N THR A 186 0.47 23.48 -9.61
CA THR A 186 -0.76 22.70 -9.67
C THR A 186 -1.71 23.29 -8.62
N LYS A 187 -2.43 24.32 -9.08
CA LYS A 187 -3.41 25.14 -8.37
C LYS A 187 -4.79 24.49 -8.13
N PRO A 188 -5.26 23.43 -8.83
CA PRO A 188 -6.50 22.80 -8.39
C PRO A 188 -6.26 22.23 -6.99
N THR A 189 -7.17 22.56 -6.08
CA THR A 189 -7.09 22.18 -4.68
C THR A 189 -6.79 20.69 -4.58
N PHE A 190 -5.75 20.36 -3.82
CA PHE A 190 -5.26 18.98 -3.69
C PHE A 190 -6.40 18.02 -3.28
N GLU A 191 -7.30 18.53 -2.45
CA GLU A 191 -8.53 17.90 -1.95
C GLU A 191 -9.82 18.34 -2.71
N GLY A 192 -9.72 19.23 -3.71
CA GLY A 192 -10.87 19.82 -4.42
C GLY A 192 -11.35 21.21 -3.94
N VAL A 193 -11.68 22.08 -4.92
CA VAL A 193 -12.51 23.34 -4.89
C VAL A 193 -11.88 24.76 -4.77
N ALA A 194 -12.18 25.69 -5.72
CA ALA A 194 -12.88 27.02 -5.56
C ALA A 194 -12.90 27.92 -6.86
N PRO A 195 -13.81 28.93 -7.07
CA PRO A 195 -14.86 29.48 -6.20
C PRO A 195 -16.31 29.54 -6.79
N THR A 196 -17.26 29.73 -5.86
CA THR A 196 -18.72 29.86 -6.04
C THR A 196 -19.22 30.98 -6.96
N LYS A 197 -20.21 30.63 -7.80
CA LYS A 197 -21.40 31.49 -8.05
C LYS A 197 -22.75 30.75 -8.05
N SER A 198 -22.84 29.42 -8.10
CA SER A 198 -24.16 28.77 -8.32
C SER A 198 -24.45 27.40 -7.68
N GLY A 199 -23.61 26.83 -6.80
CA GLY A 199 -23.95 25.56 -6.15
C GLY A 199 -22.85 25.09 -5.20
N GLY A 200 -23.23 24.46 -4.08
CA GLY A 200 -22.30 24.04 -3.01
C GLY A 200 -21.60 22.70 -3.26
N GLU A 201 -21.40 22.29 -4.51
CA GLU A 201 -20.89 20.95 -4.86
C GLU A 201 -19.36 20.84 -4.70
N ILE A 202 -18.90 19.64 -4.30
CA ILE A 202 -17.47 19.29 -4.16
C ILE A 202 -16.98 18.76 -5.50
N GLU A 203 -16.09 19.49 -6.18
CA GLU A 203 -15.43 19.05 -7.42
C GLU A 203 -14.25 18.12 -7.16
N GLU A 204 -13.91 17.31 -8.15
CA GLU A 204 -12.76 16.39 -8.14
C GLU A 204 -11.43 17.16 -8.02
N GLY A 205 -10.62 16.77 -7.04
CA GLY A 205 -9.29 17.29 -6.77
C GLY A 205 -8.18 16.38 -7.30
N VAL A 206 -6.92 16.80 -7.15
CA VAL A 206 -5.73 16.06 -7.59
C VAL A 206 -5.74 14.59 -7.13
N VAL A 207 -6.15 14.35 -5.88
CA VAL A 207 -6.25 12.99 -5.31
C VAL A 207 -7.26 12.13 -6.08
N ASP A 208 -8.41 12.67 -6.48
CA ASP A 208 -9.42 11.93 -7.26
C ASP A 208 -8.84 11.43 -8.59
N TRP A 209 -8.10 12.30 -9.29
CA TRP A 209 -7.48 11.95 -10.57
C TRP A 209 -6.35 10.93 -10.42
N ALA A 210 -5.61 10.98 -9.30
CA ALA A 210 -4.47 10.10 -9.04
C ALA A 210 -4.84 8.72 -8.48
N ASN A 211 -6.07 8.55 -7.97
CA ASN A 211 -6.51 7.28 -7.36
C ASN A 211 -6.40 6.10 -8.34
N ASP A 212 -6.06 4.91 -7.84
CA ASP A 212 -5.69 3.71 -8.62
C ASP A 212 -4.51 3.94 -9.59
N GLY A 213 -3.59 4.83 -9.25
CA GLY A 213 -2.45 5.21 -10.09
C GLY A 213 -1.28 5.74 -9.28
N VAL A 214 -0.39 6.44 -9.97
CA VAL A 214 0.85 6.97 -9.39
C VAL A 214 0.83 8.49 -9.36
N MET A 215 1.07 9.06 -8.20
CA MET A 215 1.31 10.49 -8.03
C MET A 215 2.81 10.78 -8.08
N ILE A 216 3.26 11.47 -9.12
CA ILE A 216 4.66 11.84 -9.32
C ILE A 216 4.90 13.24 -8.77
N VAL A 217 5.79 13.38 -7.78
CA VAL A 217 6.12 14.65 -7.13
C VAL A 217 7.60 14.98 -7.34
N GLU A 218 7.91 15.90 -8.26
CA GLU A 218 9.29 16.15 -8.69
C GLU A 218 10.15 16.91 -7.67
N GLU A 219 9.54 17.80 -6.88
CA GLU A 219 10.23 18.60 -5.88
C GLU A 219 9.51 18.46 -4.53
N PHE A 220 9.63 17.30 -3.90
CA PHE A 220 8.90 16.98 -2.67
C PHE A 220 9.18 17.99 -1.54
N THR A 221 10.39 18.55 -1.50
CA THR A 221 10.81 19.60 -0.56
C THR A 221 10.07 20.92 -0.73
N ARG A 222 9.57 21.27 -1.92
CA ARG A 222 8.81 22.52 -2.09
C ARG A 222 7.35 22.40 -1.70
N THR A 223 6.86 21.17 -1.63
CA THR A 223 5.47 20.86 -1.31
C THR A 223 5.18 20.70 0.19
N PHE A 224 6.02 21.24 1.09
CA PHE A 224 5.87 21.08 2.55
C PHE A 224 4.48 21.50 3.09
N SER A 225 3.83 22.46 2.46
CA SER A 225 2.47 22.91 2.84
C SER A 225 1.42 21.80 2.69
N LYS A 226 1.65 20.82 1.81
CA LYS A 226 0.74 19.69 1.52
C LYS A 226 1.08 18.43 2.32
N MET A 227 2.07 18.46 3.21
CA MET A 227 2.51 17.28 3.97
C MET A 227 1.43 16.58 4.81
N PRO A 228 0.48 17.27 5.48
CA PRO A 228 -0.57 16.58 6.21
C PRO A 228 -1.40 15.66 5.30
N LEU A 229 -1.67 16.12 4.09
CA LEU A 229 -2.38 15.36 3.07
C LEU A 229 -1.57 14.20 2.52
N PHE A 230 -0.31 14.45 2.14
CA PHE A 230 0.56 13.39 1.69
C PHE A 230 0.73 12.29 2.73
N ARG A 231 0.75 12.61 4.03
CA ARG A 231 0.80 11.59 5.08
C ARG A 231 -0.44 10.69 5.07
N ARG A 232 -1.65 11.25 4.93
CA ARG A 232 -2.88 10.46 4.82
C ARG A 232 -2.85 9.55 3.59
N VAL A 233 -2.43 10.09 2.45
CA VAL A 233 -2.23 9.32 1.22
C VAL A 233 -1.23 8.18 1.45
N MET A 234 -0.08 8.48 2.05
CA MET A 234 0.97 7.49 2.30
C MET A 234 0.61 6.44 3.36
N ASP A 235 -0.34 6.74 4.24
CA ASP A 235 -0.87 5.78 5.20
C ASP A 235 -2.06 4.99 4.61
N GLY A 236 -2.51 5.30 3.38
CA GLY A 236 -3.66 4.68 2.74
C GLY A 236 -5.00 5.03 3.42
N GLU A 237 -5.03 6.12 4.18
CA GLU A 237 -6.21 6.58 4.91
C GLU A 237 -7.17 7.32 3.96
N PRO A 238 -8.47 6.99 3.95
CA PRO A 238 -9.45 7.74 3.17
C PRO A 238 -9.41 9.23 3.52
N ILE A 239 -9.54 10.08 2.50
CA ILE A 239 -9.58 11.54 2.65
C ILE A 239 -11.03 11.98 2.67
N GLU A 240 -11.47 12.50 3.81
CA GLU A 240 -12.81 13.03 3.99
C GLU A 240 -12.82 14.55 3.83
N ILE A 241 -13.66 15.04 2.94
CA ILE A 241 -13.84 16.46 2.63
C ILE A 241 -15.25 16.85 3.04
N TYR A 242 -15.36 17.79 3.98
CA TYR A 242 -16.63 18.34 4.44
C TYR A 242 -16.74 19.82 4.05
N LYS A 243 -17.77 20.17 3.28
CA LYS A 243 -17.99 21.57 2.87
C LYS A 243 -19.47 21.88 2.66
N LYS A 244 -19.95 22.97 3.29
CA LYS A 244 -21.33 23.49 3.14
C LYS A 244 -22.44 22.44 3.30
N GLY A 245 -22.26 21.47 4.20
CA GLY A 245 -23.23 20.40 4.45
C GLY A 245 -23.17 19.22 3.48
N SER A 246 -22.23 19.21 2.53
CA SER A 246 -21.87 18.04 1.72
C SER A 246 -20.59 17.40 2.23
N SER A 247 -20.52 16.07 2.19
CA SER A 247 -19.31 15.30 2.50
C SER A 247 -18.95 14.41 1.31
N LYS A 248 -17.65 14.25 1.07
CA LYS A 248 -17.10 13.32 0.09
C LYS A 248 -15.94 12.58 0.74
N THR A 249 -15.93 11.25 0.63
CA THR A 249 -14.80 10.41 1.05
C THR A 249 -14.11 9.89 -0.19
N ILE A 250 -12.79 10.07 -0.26
CA ILE A 250 -11.95 9.63 -1.36
C ILE A 250 -11.01 8.55 -0.82
N ASP A 251 -11.07 7.35 -1.39
CA ASP A 251 -10.07 6.33 -1.10
C ASP A 251 -8.71 6.75 -1.66
N SER A 252 -7.65 6.53 -0.89
CA SER A 252 -6.29 6.94 -1.24
C SER A 252 -5.46 5.73 -1.70
N ASN A 253 -5.93 5.03 -2.73
CA ASN A 253 -5.19 3.94 -3.36
C ASN A 253 -4.25 4.49 -4.44
N MET A 254 -3.13 5.10 -4.04
CA MET A 254 -2.15 5.60 -5.00
C MET A 254 -0.72 5.44 -4.52
N ALA A 255 0.18 5.09 -5.44
CA ALA A 255 1.61 5.10 -5.19
C ALA A 255 2.15 6.53 -5.29
N MET A 256 3.25 6.80 -4.60
CA MET A 256 3.92 8.09 -4.67
C MET A 256 5.33 7.87 -5.17
N LEU A 257 5.65 8.44 -6.33
CA LEU A 257 7.01 8.49 -6.85
C LEU A 257 7.54 9.90 -6.69
N THR A 258 8.47 10.08 -5.76
CA THR A 258 8.91 11.41 -5.32
C THR A 258 10.39 11.61 -5.56
N ALA A 259 10.81 12.86 -5.72
CA ALA A 259 12.22 13.21 -5.74
C ALA A 259 12.52 14.35 -4.77
N CYS A 260 13.70 14.30 -4.18
CA CYS A 260 14.25 15.37 -3.36
C CYS A 260 15.75 15.51 -3.56
N ASN A 261 16.26 16.69 -3.21
CA ASN A 261 17.70 16.92 -3.05
C ASN A 261 18.06 16.79 -1.56
N PRO A 262 19.30 16.41 -1.24
CA PRO A 262 19.81 16.53 0.11
C PRO A 262 19.83 18.01 0.56
N THR A 263 19.92 18.23 1.87
CA THR A 263 19.86 19.57 2.48
C THR A 263 20.87 20.55 1.90
N ASP A 264 22.08 20.07 1.56
CA ASP A 264 23.17 20.88 1.03
C ASP A 264 23.41 20.62 -0.47
N ASP A 265 22.37 20.21 -1.22
CA ASP A 265 22.36 19.87 -2.65
C ASP A 265 23.24 18.68 -3.09
N PHE A 266 24.24 18.31 -2.29
CA PHE A 266 25.10 17.15 -2.48
C PHE A 266 25.25 16.33 -1.18
N PHE A 267 25.33 15.01 -1.32
CA PHE A 267 25.69 14.09 -0.25
C PHE A 267 27.19 14.12 0.01
N LEU A 268 27.56 14.27 1.27
CA LEU A 268 28.90 14.10 1.79
C LEU A 268 29.08 12.68 2.31
N GLU A 269 30.09 11.98 1.81
CA GLU A 269 30.40 10.58 2.20
C GLU A 269 30.73 10.43 3.69
N GLU A 270 31.29 11.46 4.31
CA GLU A 270 31.64 11.47 5.73
C GLU A 270 30.44 11.66 6.65
N MET A 271 29.33 12.17 6.12
CA MET A 271 28.12 12.43 6.88
C MET A 271 27.12 11.27 6.78
N ASN A 272 26.27 11.18 7.78
CA ASN A 272 25.21 10.17 7.83
C ASN A 272 24.12 10.52 6.81
N PHE A 273 23.75 9.60 5.92
CA PHE A 273 22.70 9.77 4.91
C PHE A 273 21.44 10.39 5.51
N ARG A 274 21.01 9.85 6.66
CA ARG A 274 19.83 10.33 7.38
C ARG A 274 19.89 11.81 7.74
N LYS A 275 21.04 12.34 8.16
CA LYS A 275 21.19 13.75 8.57
C LYS A 275 21.17 14.71 7.38
N GLN A 276 21.40 14.18 6.19
CA GLN A 276 21.50 14.94 4.94
C GLN A 276 20.16 15.06 4.22
N LEU A 277 19.09 14.43 4.74
CA LEU A 277 17.74 14.55 4.20
C LEU A 277 16.94 15.64 4.93
N PRO A 278 16.16 16.47 4.22
CA PRO A 278 15.40 17.57 4.81
C PRO A 278 14.12 17.13 5.54
N PHE A 279 13.87 15.82 5.67
CA PHE A 279 12.64 15.27 6.24
C PHE A 279 12.85 14.64 7.63
N LYS A 280 11.80 14.69 8.45
CA LYS A 280 11.75 13.98 9.75
C LYS A 280 11.48 12.48 9.55
N GLU A 281 11.84 11.66 10.54
CA GLU A 281 11.77 10.20 10.41
C GLU A 281 10.35 9.72 10.16
N GLY A 282 9.36 10.36 10.78
CA GLY A 282 7.96 10.03 10.54
C GLY A 282 7.53 10.20 9.08
N VAL A 283 8.16 11.05 8.28
CA VAL A 283 7.87 11.14 6.84
C VAL A 283 8.65 10.07 6.08
N LEU A 284 9.94 9.92 6.38
CA LEU A 284 10.79 8.94 5.70
C LEU A 284 10.34 7.50 5.89
N SER A 285 9.82 7.17 7.08
CA SER A 285 9.31 5.84 7.42
C SER A 285 8.01 5.45 6.70
N ARG A 286 7.42 6.37 5.94
CA ARG A 286 6.26 6.10 5.09
C ARG A 286 6.65 5.72 3.66
N PHE A 287 7.90 5.98 3.27
CA PHE A 287 8.45 5.49 2.01
C PHE A 287 8.93 4.05 2.20
N ASP A 288 8.48 3.20 1.28
CA ASP A 288 8.88 1.80 1.20
C ASP A 288 10.29 1.69 0.59
N ILE A 289 10.56 2.53 -0.41
CA ILE A 289 11.80 2.54 -1.17
C ILE A 289 12.47 3.91 -1.07
N LEU A 290 13.75 3.91 -0.70
CA LEU A 290 14.60 5.10 -0.64
C LEU A 290 15.85 4.87 -1.50
N ILE A 291 15.94 5.53 -2.64
CA ILE A 291 17.08 5.36 -3.57
C ILE A 291 18.00 6.57 -3.46
N PRO A 292 19.21 6.42 -2.88
CA PRO A 292 20.21 7.47 -2.86
C PRO A 292 20.93 7.59 -4.20
N LEU A 293 20.96 8.79 -4.78
CA LEU A 293 21.69 9.07 -6.02
C LEU A 293 22.82 10.07 -5.76
N THR A 294 24.06 9.57 -5.80
CA THR A 294 25.26 10.36 -5.51
C THR A 294 26.05 10.67 -6.78
N ALA A 295 26.50 11.91 -6.94
CA ALA A 295 27.42 12.34 -7.98
C ALA A 295 28.86 12.32 -7.45
N THR A 296 29.57 11.20 -7.62
CA THR A 296 31.00 11.10 -7.28
C THR A 296 31.85 11.17 -8.54
N GLN A 297 33.12 11.57 -8.41
CA GLN A 297 34.05 11.62 -9.56
C GLN A 297 34.13 10.28 -10.28
N LEU A 298 34.31 9.18 -9.53
CA LEU A 298 34.36 7.83 -10.07
C LEU A 298 33.06 7.44 -10.81
N LYS A 299 31.89 7.73 -10.23
CA LYS A 299 30.61 7.46 -10.90
C LYS A 299 30.48 8.30 -12.16
N ASN A 300 30.85 9.57 -12.12
CA ASN A 300 30.77 10.47 -13.27
C ASN A 300 31.68 9.99 -14.42
N GLU A 301 32.90 9.55 -14.13
CA GLU A 301 33.81 8.97 -15.14
C GLU A 301 33.18 7.74 -15.81
N LEU A 302 32.64 6.81 -15.02
CA LEU A 302 31.95 5.62 -15.54
C LEU A 302 30.69 5.95 -16.35
N LEU A 303 29.97 7.00 -15.98
CA LEU A 303 28.78 7.46 -16.70
C LEU A 303 29.14 8.11 -18.02
N VAL A 304 30.18 8.95 -18.06
CA VAL A 304 30.63 9.64 -19.28
C VAL A 304 31.00 8.64 -20.37
N ASP A 305 31.68 7.55 -20.03
CA ASP A 305 32.05 6.51 -20.99
C ASP A 305 30.84 5.74 -21.57
N ARG A 306 29.69 5.79 -20.89
CA ARG A 306 28.44 5.12 -21.31
C ARG A 306 27.45 6.04 -22.01
N ILE A 307 27.59 7.36 -21.85
CA ILE A 307 26.67 8.33 -22.43
C ILE A 307 27.05 8.56 -23.89
N ASP A 308 26.11 8.26 -24.79
CA ASP A 308 26.22 8.65 -26.20
C ASP A 308 25.97 10.15 -26.36
N ILE A 309 27.06 10.91 -26.29
CA ILE A 309 27.06 12.34 -26.53
C ILE A 309 26.81 12.52 -28.04
N PHE A 310 25.63 13.07 -28.39
CA PHE A 310 25.14 13.32 -29.75
C PHE A 310 24.30 12.22 -30.43
N GLY A 311 23.96 11.12 -29.73
CA GLY A 311 22.97 10.16 -30.25
C GLY A 311 23.43 9.43 -31.52
N THR A 312 24.73 9.15 -31.62
CA THR A 312 25.35 8.50 -32.79
C THR A 312 25.43 6.98 -32.68
N GLY A 313 25.10 6.45 -31.50
CA GLY A 313 24.95 5.03 -31.21
C GLY A 313 23.69 4.43 -31.84
N PRO A 314 23.52 3.10 -31.74
CA PRO A 314 22.32 2.45 -32.23
C PRO A 314 21.08 3.03 -31.52
N GLU A 315 20.01 3.30 -32.28
CA GLU A 315 18.72 3.63 -31.69
C GLU A 315 18.31 2.47 -30.77
N ILE A 316 18.11 2.76 -29.49
CA ILE A 316 17.52 1.82 -28.54
C ILE A 316 16.04 1.71 -28.93
N PRO A 317 15.57 0.55 -29.44
CA PRO A 317 14.23 0.42 -29.99
C PRO A 317 13.23 0.19 -28.85
N ILE A 318 13.09 1.15 -27.94
CA ILE A 318 12.06 1.14 -26.91
C ILE A 318 10.90 1.98 -27.43
N ASP A 319 9.82 1.28 -27.77
CA ASP A 319 8.53 1.91 -28.01
C ASP A 319 7.82 2.11 -26.67
N PHE A 320 7.85 3.36 -26.16
CA PHE A 320 7.20 3.69 -24.90
C PHE A 320 5.67 3.51 -24.94
N GLU A 321 5.05 3.62 -26.11
CA GLU A 321 3.61 3.41 -26.28
C GLU A 321 3.30 1.92 -26.16
N GLU A 322 4.09 1.05 -26.79
CA GLU A 322 3.97 -0.40 -26.63
C GLU A 322 4.21 -0.83 -25.18
N VAL A 323 5.26 -0.31 -24.52
CA VAL A 323 5.54 -0.61 -23.11
C VAL A 323 4.37 -0.17 -22.23
N LYS A 324 3.83 1.04 -22.44
CA LYS A 324 2.68 1.53 -21.69
C LYS A 324 1.46 0.63 -21.89
N ASP A 325 1.14 0.27 -23.12
CA ASP A 325 -0.02 -0.58 -23.44
C ASP A 325 0.09 -1.96 -22.79
N ARG A 326 1.31 -2.53 -22.76
CA ARG A 326 1.61 -3.76 -22.01
C ARG A 326 1.38 -3.58 -20.52
N LEU A 327 1.90 -2.50 -19.91
CA LEU A 327 1.72 -2.25 -18.48
C LEU A 327 0.26 -1.94 -18.11
N VAL A 328 -0.50 -1.25 -18.98
CA VAL A 328 -1.94 -1.04 -18.80
C VAL A 328 -2.70 -2.36 -18.84
N THR A 329 -2.36 -3.23 -19.80
CA THR A 329 -2.96 -4.55 -19.93
C THR A 329 -2.62 -5.44 -18.73
N LEU A 330 -1.36 -5.41 -18.29
CA LEU A 330 -0.90 -6.08 -17.09
C LEU A 330 -1.65 -5.59 -15.84
N ALA A 331 -1.80 -4.27 -15.68
CA ALA A 331 -2.53 -3.66 -14.57
C ALA A 331 -4.00 -4.12 -14.52
N LYS A 332 -4.67 -4.27 -15.67
CA LYS A 332 -6.03 -4.84 -15.73
C LYS A 332 -6.06 -6.28 -15.20
N GLY A 333 -5.06 -7.10 -15.55
CA GLY A 333 -4.93 -8.47 -15.06
C GLY A 333 -4.64 -8.55 -13.57
N MET A 334 -3.74 -7.70 -13.06
CA MET A 334 -3.41 -7.62 -11.63
C MET A 334 -4.65 -7.33 -10.77
N LYS A 335 -5.57 -6.47 -11.24
CA LYS A 335 -6.83 -6.16 -10.54
C LYS A 335 -7.78 -7.35 -10.38
N GLN A 336 -7.56 -8.44 -11.11
CA GLN A 336 -8.33 -9.69 -10.96
C GLN A 336 -7.83 -10.53 -9.79
N VAL A 337 -6.59 -10.31 -9.34
CA VAL A 337 -6.01 -10.98 -8.17
C VAL A 337 -6.59 -10.33 -6.92
N LYS A 338 -7.16 -11.15 -6.04
CA LYS A 338 -7.78 -10.70 -4.79
C LYS A 338 -6.88 -10.92 -3.58
N PHE A 339 -6.12 -12.00 -3.59
CA PHE A 339 -5.22 -12.35 -2.49
C PHE A 339 -3.94 -12.99 -3.00
N VAL A 340 -2.83 -12.61 -2.38
CA VAL A 340 -1.56 -13.31 -2.50
C VAL A 340 -1.37 -14.22 -1.28
N ILE A 341 -1.03 -15.48 -1.52
CA ILE A 341 -0.85 -16.50 -0.49
C ILE A 341 0.60 -16.96 -0.49
N LEU A 342 1.25 -16.83 0.66
CA LEU A 342 2.59 -17.36 0.92
C LEU A 342 2.49 -18.64 1.76
N THR A 343 3.41 -19.57 1.53
CA THR A 343 3.62 -20.73 2.40
C THR A 343 4.24 -20.29 3.74
N GLU A 344 4.18 -21.13 4.77
CA GLU A 344 4.84 -20.80 6.05
C GLU A 344 6.36 -20.70 5.92
N GLU A 345 6.97 -21.47 5.02
CA GLU A 345 8.40 -21.41 4.72
C GLU A 345 8.79 -20.06 4.09
N GLN A 346 8.04 -19.60 3.09
CA GLN A 346 8.24 -18.30 2.46
C GLN A 346 8.06 -17.15 3.46
N LYS A 347 7.05 -17.24 4.33
CA LYS A 347 6.86 -16.27 5.43
C LYS A 347 8.05 -16.27 6.39
N THR A 348 8.64 -17.43 6.69
CA THR A 348 9.86 -17.49 7.52
C THR A 348 11.05 -16.84 6.82
N THR A 349 11.24 -17.05 5.52
CA THR A 349 12.31 -16.42 4.73
C THR A 349 12.21 -14.89 4.79
N VAL A 350 11.03 -14.31 4.56
CA VAL A 350 10.82 -12.85 4.64
C VAL A 350 11.11 -12.32 6.06
N ARG A 351 10.67 -13.04 7.10
CA ARG A 351 10.95 -12.66 8.50
C ARG A 351 12.44 -12.74 8.82
N ASP A 352 13.13 -13.73 8.30
CA ASP A 352 14.55 -13.94 8.55
C ASP A 352 15.41 -12.93 7.79
N ALA A 353 15.03 -12.53 6.58
CA ALA A 353 15.61 -11.39 5.87
C ALA A 353 15.53 -10.10 6.71
N PHE A 354 14.35 -9.80 7.27
CA PHE A 354 14.15 -8.66 8.16
C PHE A 354 15.03 -8.73 9.42
N LYS A 355 15.08 -9.89 10.10
CA LYS A 355 15.91 -10.08 11.30
C LYS A 355 17.41 -10.00 10.99
N ALA A 356 17.83 -10.53 9.85
CA ALA A 356 19.21 -10.49 9.39
C ALA A 356 19.67 -9.04 9.17
N HIS A 357 18.85 -8.22 8.50
CA HIS A 357 19.13 -6.80 8.32
C HIS A 357 19.24 -6.05 9.67
N ASN A 358 18.32 -6.29 10.59
CA ASN A 358 18.35 -5.67 11.92
C ASN A 358 19.58 -6.11 12.75
N THR A 359 20.04 -7.36 12.58
CA THR A 359 21.24 -7.88 13.26
C THR A 359 22.52 -7.32 12.66
N ALA A 360 22.58 -7.15 11.33
CA ALA A 360 23.69 -6.51 10.64
C ALA A 360 23.89 -5.07 11.13
N ASP A 361 22.80 -4.31 11.29
CA ASP A 361 22.81 -2.96 11.84
C ASP A 361 23.23 -2.90 13.31
N ARG A 362 22.90 -3.93 14.10
CA ARG A 362 23.34 -4.04 15.51
C ARG A 362 24.86 -4.13 15.64
N ASN A 363 25.51 -4.89 14.76
CA ASN A 363 26.96 -5.11 14.79
C ASN A 363 27.74 -3.95 14.17
N HIS A 364 27.12 -3.23 13.25
CA HIS A 364 27.66 -2.03 12.63
C HIS A 364 26.79 -0.82 13.00
N ARG A 365 26.96 -0.26 14.20
CA ARG A 365 26.43 1.07 14.57
C ARG A 365 27.08 2.20 13.75
N TYR A 366 27.31 2.00 12.45
CA TYR A 366 27.53 3.09 11.53
C TYR A 366 26.18 3.73 11.29
N ILE A 367 25.98 4.89 11.90
CA ILE A 367 24.83 5.79 11.66
C ILE A 367 24.85 6.28 10.18
N LYS A 368 25.61 5.69 9.25
CA LYS A 368 25.78 6.20 7.89
C LYS A 368 24.62 5.88 6.97
N ASN A 369 24.00 4.70 7.09
CA ASN A 369 22.80 4.32 6.34
C ASN A 369 21.63 4.17 7.32
N ARG A 370 20.39 4.42 6.88
CA ARG A 370 19.19 4.65 7.71
C ARG A 370 19.19 3.79 9.00
N PRO A 371 19.38 4.39 10.19
CA PRO A 371 19.94 3.68 11.36
C PRO A 371 18.97 2.79 12.15
N LEU A 372 17.71 2.65 11.72
CA LEU A 372 16.71 1.88 12.44
C LEU A 372 15.78 1.18 11.45
N VAL A 373 15.97 -0.13 11.29
CA VAL A 373 14.92 -1.01 10.78
C VAL A 373 13.77 -0.99 11.78
N ILE A 374 12.59 -0.60 11.33
CA ILE A 374 11.35 -0.54 12.11
C ILE A 374 10.35 -1.55 11.56
N LEU A 375 9.30 -1.85 12.32
CA LEU A 375 8.26 -2.79 11.88
C LEU A 375 7.60 -2.39 10.56
N ARG A 376 7.57 -1.09 10.21
CA ARG A 376 7.10 -0.64 8.90
C ARG A 376 7.93 -1.18 7.75
N ASP A 377 9.21 -1.47 7.95
CA ASP A 377 10.06 -2.04 6.89
C ASP A 377 9.70 -3.50 6.62
N LEU A 378 9.17 -4.24 7.61
CA LEU A 378 8.59 -5.57 7.38
C LEU A 378 7.30 -5.45 6.55
N GLU A 379 6.48 -4.43 6.80
CA GLU A 379 5.32 -4.14 5.94
C GLU A 379 5.75 -3.78 4.52
N SER A 380 6.84 -3.02 4.34
CA SER A 380 7.41 -2.69 3.02
C SER A 380 7.86 -3.94 2.27
N LEU A 381 8.54 -4.88 2.94
CA LEU A 381 8.92 -6.16 2.35
C LEU A 381 7.69 -6.98 1.95
N ALA A 382 6.66 -7.04 2.80
CA ALA A 382 5.41 -7.72 2.48
C ALA A 382 4.70 -7.09 1.27
N ARG A 383 4.70 -5.74 1.14
CA ARG A 383 4.17 -5.02 -0.03
C ARG A 383 4.93 -5.33 -1.30
N LEU A 384 6.27 -5.38 -1.22
CA LEU A 384 7.12 -5.73 -2.35
C LEU A 384 6.80 -7.13 -2.84
N VAL A 385 6.84 -8.14 -1.95
CA VAL A 385 6.50 -9.53 -2.30
C VAL A 385 5.09 -9.61 -2.88
N ASN A 386 4.10 -8.98 -2.25
CA ASN A 386 2.72 -8.95 -2.75
C ASN A 386 2.64 -8.37 -4.18
N THR A 387 3.39 -7.30 -4.46
CA THR A 387 3.41 -6.66 -5.79
C THR A 387 4.15 -7.51 -6.82
N ILE A 388 5.32 -8.06 -6.48
CA ILE A 388 6.14 -8.94 -7.34
C ILE A 388 5.34 -10.17 -7.74
N THR A 389 4.77 -10.87 -6.76
CA THR A 389 3.89 -12.01 -6.99
C THR A 389 2.71 -11.63 -7.89
N THR A 390 2.05 -10.51 -7.61
CA THR A 390 0.89 -10.07 -8.39
C THR A 390 1.26 -9.71 -9.82
N VAL A 391 2.43 -9.13 -10.10
CA VAL A 391 2.90 -8.89 -11.46
C VAL A 391 3.11 -10.21 -12.22
N ASN A 392 3.60 -11.25 -11.54
CA ASN A 392 3.86 -12.57 -12.09
C ASN A 392 2.61 -13.48 -12.20
N PHE A 393 1.38 -12.96 -12.00
CA PHE A 393 0.16 -13.78 -11.91
C PHE A 393 -0.08 -14.73 -13.09
N SER A 394 0.32 -14.34 -14.31
CA SER A 394 0.09 -15.17 -15.51
C SER A 394 0.97 -16.41 -15.60
N LYS A 395 2.10 -16.42 -14.90
CA LYS A 395 2.98 -17.59 -14.82
C LYS A 395 2.38 -18.67 -13.90
N ARG A 396 1.21 -18.42 -13.30
CA ARG A 396 0.66 -19.20 -12.19
C ARG A 396 -0.83 -19.48 -12.34
N LYS A 397 -1.29 -20.46 -11.56
CA LYS A 397 -2.72 -20.74 -11.43
C LYS A 397 -3.33 -19.77 -10.43
N VAL A 398 -4.32 -19.00 -10.89
CA VAL A 398 -5.18 -18.21 -10.03
C VAL A 398 -6.43 -19.03 -9.73
N GLU A 399 -6.59 -19.50 -8.50
CA GLU A 399 -7.76 -20.28 -8.07
C GLU A 399 -8.68 -19.37 -7.25
N ASN A 400 -9.89 -19.11 -7.74
CA ASN A 400 -10.88 -18.25 -7.06
C ASN A 400 -10.33 -16.84 -6.68
N GLY A 401 -9.45 -16.27 -7.52
CA GLY A 401 -8.80 -14.98 -7.27
C GLY A 401 -7.61 -15.04 -6.30
N MET A 402 -7.21 -16.23 -5.87
CA MET A 402 -6.03 -16.46 -5.02
C MET A 402 -4.82 -16.79 -5.87
N LEU A 403 -3.72 -16.11 -5.59
CA LEU A 403 -2.44 -16.30 -6.27
C LEU A 403 -1.39 -16.75 -5.27
N HIS A 404 -0.77 -17.90 -5.52
CA HIS A 404 0.31 -18.40 -4.67
C HIS A 404 1.65 -17.77 -5.07
N ALA A 405 2.42 -17.32 -4.08
CA ALA A 405 3.80 -16.88 -4.27
C ALA A 405 4.70 -18.07 -4.63
N ASP A 406 5.66 -17.84 -5.51
CA ASP A 406 6.72 -18.81 -5.84
C ASP A 406 8.00 -18.41 -5.12
N ASP A 407 8.93 -19.34 -4.97
CA ASP A 407 10.17 -19.09 -4.21
C ASP A 407 11.03 -18.01 -4.89
N ASP A 408 11.01 -17.96 -6.24
CA ASP A 408 11.67 -16.92 -7.04
C ASP A 408 11.13 -15.49 -6.79
N ASP A 409 9.92 -15.30 -6.23
CA ASP A 409 9.47 -13.95 -5.83
C ASP A 409 9.99 -13.53 -4.45
N ILE A 410 10.33 -14.52 -3.63
CA ILE A 410 10.73 -14.33 -2.22
C ILE A 410 12.22 -14.06 -2.12
N ASP A 411 12.99 -14.72 -2.97
CA ASP A 411 14.41 -14.47 -3.21
C ASP A 411 14.64 -13.07 -3.81
#